data_AF-A0A7C5QK80-F1
#
_entry.id   AF-A0A7C5QK80-F1
#
_cell.length_a   1.000
_cell.length_b   1.000
_cell.length_c   1.000
_cell.angle_alpha   90.00
_cell.angle_beta   90.00
_cell.angle_gamma   90.00
#
_symmetry.space_group_name_H-M   'P 1'
#
loop_
_entity.id
_entity.type
_entity.pdbx_description
1 polymer ?
#
loop_
_entity_poly.entity_id
_entity_poly.type
_entity_poly.pdbx_seq_one_letter_code
_entity_poly.pdbx_strand_id
1 'polypeptide(L)'
;MAEIKSTIDLVMERLARMDLDDAPDMDEEEQAKEGMRLAAEFLREPGFDLAGTVEGRRAERPFLRGLVDALLRNVVLPRDDQQQTNARRAMEGLLAIGGQAGDLAGACADLQNILQRYLDHRKQLRQQLEDA
;
A
#
# COMPACT_ATOMS: atom_id res chain seq x y z
N MET A 1 45.75 -34.30 2.26
CA MET A 1 46.35 -32.95 2.40
C MET A 1 45.20 -32.03 2.75
N ALA A 2 45.15 -31.53 3.99
CA ALA A 2 44.06 -30.67 4.46
C ALA A 2 44.45 -29.22 4.23
N GLU A 3 43.86 -28.60 3.21
CA GLU A 3 44.02 -27.17 2.95
C GLU A 3 43.31 -26.40 4.07
N ILE A 4 44.08 -25.64 4.85
CA ILE A 4 43.56 -24.76 5.89
C ILE A 4 42.85 -23.61 5.16
N LYS A 5 41.52 -23.67 5.09
CA LYS A 5 40.68 -22.62 4.53
C LYS A 5 40.98 -21.31 5.26
N SER A 6 41.35 -20.28 4.50
CA SER A 6 41.72 -18.97 5.07
C SER A 6 40.51 -18.32 5.73
N THR A 7 40.72 -17.60 6.83
CA THR A 7 39.67 -16.82 7.51
C THR A 7 38.97 -15.85 6.56
N ILE A 8 39.65 -15.39 5.50
CA ILE A 8 39.05 -14.54 4.48
C ILE A 8 38.05 -15.30 3.61
N ASP A 9 38.32 -16.56 3.26
CA ASP A 9 37.44 -17.38 2.42
C ASP A 9 36.16 -17.74 3.17
N LEU A 10 36.26 -18.01 4.48
CA LEU A 10 35.10 -18.25 5.34
C LEU A 10 34.26 -16.98 5.54
N VAL A 11 34.90 -15.80 5.57
CA VAL A 11 34.21 -14.50 5.62
C VAL A 11 33.53 -14.20 4.29
N MET A 12 34.19 -14.43 3.15
CA MET A 12 33.60 -14.25 1.82
C MET A 12 32.45 -15.23 1.56
N GLU A 13 32.57 -16.47 2.03
CA GLU A 13 31.49 -17.47 1.93
C GLU A 13 30.29 -17.10 2.82
N ARG A 14 30.51 -16.47 3.98
CA ARG A 14 29.43 -15.92 4.81
C ARG A 14 28.79 -14.68 4.21
N LEU A 15 29.57 -13.77 3.65
CA LEU A 15 29.07 -12.57 2.97
C LEU A 15 28.26 -12.95 1.73
N ALA A 16 28.73 -13.90 0.92
CA ALA A 16 27.98 -14.40 -0.24
C ALA A 16 26.68 -15.11 0.13
N ARG A 17 26.65 -15.83 1.27
CA ARG A 17 25.40 -16.43 1.79
C ARG A 17 24.44 -15.36 2.32
N MET A 18 24.96 -14.32 2.98
CA MET A 18 24.15 -13.18 3.44
C MET A 18 23.55 -12.39 2.27
N ASP A 19 24.30 -12.14 1.19
CA ASP A 19 23.78 -11.47 -0.03
C ASP A 19 22.72 -12.30 -0.78
N LEU A 20 22.73 -13.63 -0.63
CA LEU A 20 21.73 -14.54 -1.21
C LEU A 20 20.48 -14.69 -0.33
N ASP A 21 20.62 -14.52 0.99
CA ASP A 21 19.54 -14.64 1.96
C ASP A 21 18.79 -13.30 2.21
N ASP A 22 19.39 -12.14 1.88
CA ASP A 22 18.78 -10.79 2.02
C ASP A 22 18.13 -10.25 0.73
N ALA A 23 18.28 -10.94 -0.41
CA ALA A 23 17.53 -10.60 -1.61
C ALA A 23 16.08 -11.11 -1.43
N PRO A 24 15.04 -10.25 -1.51
CA PRO A 24 13.67 -10.77 -1.57
C PRO A 24 13.58 -11.72 -2.76
N ASP A 25 13.04 -12.92 -2.55
CA ASP A 25 12.81 -13.88 -3.62
C ASP A 25 12.15 -13.12 -4.78
N MET A 26 12.76 -13.14 -5.97
CA MET A 26 12.30 -12.36 -7.13
C MET A 26 10.79 -12.56 -7.38
N ASP A 27 10.29 -13.76 -7.09
CA ASP A 27 8.89 -14.13 -7.19
C ASP A 27 7.99 -13.33 -6.22
N GLU A 28 8.43 -13.07 -4.98
CA GLU A 28 7.68 -12.25 -4.02
C GLU A 28 7.57 -10.80 -4.48
N GLU A 29 8.66 -10.25 -5.04
CA GLU A 29 8.64 -8.89 -5.59
C GLU A 29 7.70 -8.76 -6.79
N GLU A 30 7.69 -9.75 -7.68
CA GLU A 30 6.79 -9.78 -8.84
C GLU A 30 5.33 -9.87 -8.40
N GLN A 31 5.03 -10.74 -7.44
CA GLN A 31 3.69 -10.83 -6.85
C GLN A 31 3.26 -9.52 -6.19
N ALA A 32 4.15 -8.87 -5.44
CA ALA A 32 3.86 -7.56 -4.85
C ALA A 32 3.60 -6.50 -5.93
N LYS A 33 4.40 -6.46 -7.00
CA LYS A 33 4.18 -5.56 -8.15
C LYS A 33 2.83 -5.83 -8.82
N GLU A 34 2.41 -7.09 -8.92
CA GLU A 34 1.10 -7.46 -9.46
C GLU A 34 -0.05 -6.95 -8.57
N GLY A 35 0.07 -7.11 -7.24
CA GLY A 35 -0.88 -6.53 -6.29
C GLY A 35 -0.98 -5.01 -6.42
N MET A 36 0.16 -4.32 -6.57
CA MET A 36 0.19 -2.87 -6.78
C MET A 36 -0.50 -2.45 -8.10
N ARG A 37 -0.35 -3.24 -9.17
CA ARG A 37 -1.04 -2.97 -10.45
C ARG A 37 -2.55 -3.07 -10.30
N LEU A 38 -3.05 -4.12 -9.61
CA LEU A 38 -4.47 -4.28 -9.36
C LEU A 38 -5.05 -3.13 -8.52
N ALA A 39 -4.32 -2.66 -7.49
CA ALA A 39 -4.72 -1.46 -6.74
C ALA A 39 -4.85 -0.25 -7.66
N ALA A 40 -3.90 -0.06 -8.57
CA ALA A 40 -3.90 1.09 -9.48
C ALA A 40 -5.05 1.03 -10.50
N GLU A 41 -5.44 -0.15 -10.96
CA GLU A 41 -6.64 -0.36 -11.79
C GLU A 41 -7.91 -0.03 -11.00
N PHE A 42 -8.03 -0.61 -9.79
CA PHE A 42 -9.13 -0.32 -8.88
C PHE A 42 -9.20 1.15 -8.47
N LEU A 43 -8.12 1.93 -8.53
CA LEU A 43 -8.13 3.37 -8.24
C LEU A 43 -8.40 4.24 -9.48
N ARG A 44 -8.31 3.69 -10.69
CA ARG A 44 -8.61 4.40 -11.95
C ARG A 44 -10.05 4.18 -12.39
N GLU A 45 -10.52 2.95 -12.45
CA GLU A 45 -11.81 2.56 -13.06
C GLU A 45 -12.99 2.51 -12.07
N PRO A 46 -13.93 3.47 -12.10
CA PRO A 46 -15.07 3.46 -11.20
C PRO A 46 -15.91 2.19 -11.43
N GLY A 47 -16.31 1.52 -10.34
CA GLY A 47 -17.10 0.28 -10.41
C GLY A 47 -16.29 -1.00 -10.59
N PHE A 48 -14.95 -0.93 -10.52
CA PHE A 48 -14.10 -2.12 -10.49
C PHE A 48 -14.39 -2.99 -9.24
N ASP A 49 -14.70 -4.26 -9.43
CA ASP A 49 -14.94 -5.22 -8.34
C ASP A 49 -13.61 -5.78 -7.82
N LEU A 50 -13.04 -5.08 -6.82
CA LEU A 50 -11.79 -5.50 -6.19
C LEU A 50 -11.94 -6.77 -5.36
N ALA A 51 -13.02 -6.88 -4.58
CA ALA A 51 -13.25 -8.03 -3.70
C ALA A 51 -13.38 -9.32 -4.51
N GLY A 52 -14.21 -9.33 -5.57
CA GLY A 52 -14.38 -10.51 -6.43
C GLY A 52 -13.10 -10.91 -7.16
N THR A 53 -12.30 -9.93 -7.59
CA THR A 53 -11.01 -10.20 -8.26
C THR A 53 -9.97 -10.80 -7.32
N VAL A 54 -9.96 -10.38 -6.04
CA VAL A 54 -9.06 -10.91 -5.02
C VAL A 54 -9.53 -12.27 -4.52
N GLU A 55 -10.82 -12.48 -4.23
CA GLU A 55 -11.36 -13.77 -3.78
C GLU A 55 -11.20 -14.88 -4.81
N GLY A 56 -11.31 -14.55 -6.11
CA GLY A 56 -11.07 -15.48 -7.21
C GLY A 56 -9.62 -15.97 -7.31
N ARG A 57 -8.68 -15.27 -6.67
CA ARG A 57 -7.28 -15.69 -6.54
C ARG A 57 -7.08 -16.24 -5.13
N ARG A 58 -6.44 -17.40 -4.98
CA ARG A 58 -5.83 -17.75 -3.68
C ARG A 58 -4.63 -16.83 -3.46
N ALA A 59 -4.92 -15.57 -3.16
CA ALA A 59 -3.95 -14.49 -3.16
C ALA A 59 -2.86 -14.73 -2.12
N GLU A 60 -1.62 -14.81 -2.57
CA GLU A 60 -0.47 -14.99 -1.71
C GLU A 60 -0.16 -13.72 -0.92
N ARG A 61 0.57 -13.85 0.20
CA ARG A 61 0.89 -12.73 1.08
C ARG A 61 1.62 -11.57 0.38
N PRO A 62 2.61 -11.80 -0.50
CA PRO A 62 3.31 -10.71 -1.19
C PRO A 62 2.38 -9.91 -2.10
N PHE A 63 1.46 -10.58 -2.80
CA PHE A 63 0.43 -9.94 -3.60
C PHE A 63 -0.49 -9.05 -2.75
N LEU A 64 -1.04 -9.57 -1.65
CA LEU A 64 -1.90 -8.81 -0.76
C LEU A 64 -1.17 -7.62 -0.15
N ARG A 65 0.10 -7.78 0.21
CA ARG A 65 0.95 -6.69 0.69
C ARG A 65 1.09 -5.59 -0.36
N GLY A 66 1.43 -5.94 -1.60
CA GLY A 66 1.56 -4.96 -2.69
C GLY A 66 0.25 -4.21 -2.97
N LEU A 67 -0.88 -4.91 -2.92
CA LEU A 67 -2.21 -4.33 -3.06
C LEU A 67 -2.50 -3.31 -1.93
N VAL A 68 -2.31 -3.70 -0.68
CA VAL A 68 -2.53 -2.84 0.49
C VAL A 68 -1.57 -1.65 0.49
N ASP A 69 -0.29 -1.85 0.19
CA ASP A 69 0.72 -0.80 0.13
C ASP A 69 0.35 0.27 -0.90
N ALA A 70 -0.14 -0.13 -2.07
CA ALA A 70 -0.59 0.80 -3.09
C ALA A 70 -1.85 1.57 -2.69
N LEU A 71 -2.82 0.93 -2.03
CA LEU A 71 -4.01 1.61 -1.51
C LEU A 71 -3.64 2.64 -0.43
N LEU A 72 -2.82 2.24 0.56
CA LEU A 72 -2.38 3.14 1.64
C LEU A 72 -1.60 4.35 1.12
N ARG A 73 -0.78 4.18 0.07
CA ARG A 73 -0.08 5.30 -0.59
C ARG A 73 -1.01 6.34 -1.22
N ASN A 74 -2.28 6.02 -1.43
CA ASN A 74 -3.29 6.94 -1.94
C ASN A 74 -4.13 7.60 -0.84
N VAL A 75 -3.96 7.21 0.43
CA VAL A 75 -4.56 7.89 1.58
C VAL A 75 -3.67 9.06 1.99
N VAL A 76 -3.83 10.19 1.32
CA VAL A 76 -3.00 11.40 1.51
C VAL A 76 -3.84 12.60 1.96
N LEU A 77 -3.18 13.60 2.56
CA LEU A 77 -3.80 14.88 2.88
C LEU A 77 -4.27 15.60 1.59
N PRO A 78 -5.58 15.77 1.37
CA PRO A 78 -6.10 16.23 0.10
C PRO A 78 -5.91 17.73 -0.09
N ARG A 79 -5.51 18.12 -1.31
CA ARG A 79 -5.37 19.53 -1.71
C ARG A 79 -6.54 20.07 -2.51
N ASP A 80 -7.34 19.17 -3.04
CA ASP A 80 -8.53 19.39 -3.85
C ASP A 80 -9.50 18.21 -3.64
N ASP A 81 -10.71 18.37 -4.17
CA ASP A 81 -11.78 17.38 -4.02
C ASP A 81 -11.48 16.06 -4.76
N GLN A 82 -10.61 16.10 -5.78
CA GLN A 82 -10.18 14.91 -6.51
C GLN A 82 -9.29 14.02 -5.64
N GLN A 83 -8.30 14.61 -4.96
CA GLN A 83 -7.43 13.90 -4.02
C GLN A 83 -8.23 13.31 -2.85
N GLN A 84 -9.26 14.02 -2.39
CA GLN A 84 -10.16 13.49 -1.37
C GLN A 84 -10.95 12.28 -1.87
N THR A 85 -11.46 12.35 -3.09
CA THR A 85 -12.18 11.25 -3.73
C THR A 85 -11.27 10.03 -3.89
N ASN A 86 -10.02 10.23 -4.30
CA ASN A 86 -9.03 9.16 -4.43
C ASN A 86 -8.71 8.52 -3.07
N ALA A 87 -8.50 9.31 -2.02
CA ALA A 87 -8.25 8.80 -0.67
C ALA A 87 -9.45 8.01 -0.13
N ARG A 88 -10.68 8.50 -0.37
CA ARG A 88 -11.91 7.79 -0.02
C ARG A 88 -11.98 6.43 -0.72
N ARG A 89 -11.76 6.42 -2.03
CA ARG A 89 -11.78 5.20 -2.84
C ARG A 89 -10.71 4.20 -2.40
N ALA A 90 -9.52 4.68 -2.03
CA ALA A 90 -8.48 3.82 -1.47
C ALA A 90 -8.94 3.13 -0.17
N MET A 91 -9.61 3.86 0.72
CA MET A 91 -10.18 3.31 1.95
C MET A 91 -11.32 2.32 1.68
N GLU A 92 -12.18 2.59 0.68
CA GLU A 92 -13.20 1.63 0.23
C GLU A 92 -12.56 0.32 -0.26
N GLY A 93 -11.44 0.41 -1.00
CA GLY A 93 -10.66 -0.75 -1.42
C GLY A 93 -10.10 -1.55 -0.25
N LEU A 94 -9.58 -0.87 0.79
CA LEU A 94 -9.10 -1.52 2.01
C LEU A 94 -10.22 -2.27 2.75
N LEU A 95 -11.41 -1.68 2.81
CA LEU A 95 -12.58 -2.32 3.41
C LEU A 95 -13.07 -3.52 2.60
N ALA A 96 -13.02 -3.42 1.27
CA ALA A 96 -13.42 -4.51 0.38
C ALA A 96 -12.55 -5.77 0.55
N ILE A 97 -11.25 -5.61 0.78
CA ILE A 97 -10.32 -6.73 0.98
C ILE A 97 -10.11 -7.11 2.45
N GLY A 98 -10.40 -6.20 3.39
CA GLY A 98 -10.17 -6.37 4.82
C GLY A 98 -11.21 -7.24 5.53
N GLY A 99 -12.33 -7.59 4.87
CA GLY A 99 -13.35 -8.47 5.43
C GLY A 99 -13.85 -8.01 6.81
N GLN A 100 -13.83 -8.91 7.79
CA GLN A 100 -14.24 -8.65 9.18
C GLN A 100 -13.11 -8.12 10.09
N ALA A 101 -12.11 -7.43 9.54
CA ALA A 101 -11.11 -6.73 10.37
C ALA A 101 -11.82 -5.66 11.23
N GLY A 102 -12.12 -6.00 12.49
CA GLY A 102 -13.10 -5.29 13.31
C GLY A 102 -12.84 -3.79 13.47
N ASP A 103 -11.57 -3.40 13.57
CA ASP A 103 -11.19 -2.01 13.79
C ASP A 103 -10.93 -1.24 12.48
N LEU A 104 -10.85 -1.92 11.33
CA LEU A 104 -10.51 -1.28 10.05
C LEU A 104 -11.59 -0.30 9.59
N ALA A 105 -12.86 -0.68 9.75
CA ALA A 105 -13.99 0.19 9.42
C ALA A 105 -13.99 1.46 10.26
N GLY A 106 -13.70 1.35 11.56
CA GLY A 106 -13.57 2.49 12.47
C GLY A 106 -12.42 3.41 12.06
N ALA A 107 -11.23 2.84 11.85
CA ALA A 107 -10.05 3.59 11.43
C ALA A 107 -10.25 4.31 10.09
N CYS A 108 -10.86 3.66 9.09
CA CYS A 108 -11.19 4.30 7.81
C CYS A 108 -12.21 5.43 7.97
N ALA A 109 -13.23 5.27 8.83
CA ALA A 109 -14.20 6.34 9.11
C ALA A 109 -13.54 7.55 9.79
N ASP A 110 -12.67 7.32 10.77
CA ASP A 110 -11.94 8.38 11.46
C ASP A 110 -11.00 9.13 10.50
N LEU A 111 -10.28 8.41 9.65
CA LEU A 111 -9.43 9.01 8.62
C LEU A 111 -10.24 9.85 7.62
N GLN A 112 -11.38 9.34 7.13
CA GLN A 112 -12.27 10.13 6.25
C GLN A 112 -12.70 11.45 6.91
N ASN A 113 -13.08 11.40 8.19
CA ASN A 113 -13.46 12.59 8.95
C ASN A 113 -12.31 13.59 9.08
N ILE A 114 -11.09 13.12 9.36
CA ILE A 114 -9.90 13.98 9.46
C ILE A 114 -9.61 14.66 8.11
N LEU A 115 -9.62 13.90 7.00
CA LEU A 115 -9.32 14.43 5.67
C LEU A 115 -10.38 15.44 5.21
N GLN A 116 -11.66 15.19 5.49
CA GLN A 116 -12.76 16.14 5.20
C GLN A 116 -12.56 17.46 5.94
N ARG A 117 -12.35 17.39 7.26
CA ARG A 117 -12.14 18.59 8.09
C ARG A 117 -10.93 19.40 7.64
N TYR A 118 -9.85 18.73 7.25
CA TYR A 118 -8.65 19.39 6.73
C TYR A 118 -8.95 20.20 5.44
N LEU A 119 -9.69 19.61 4.51
CA LEU A 119 -10.07 20.27 3.26
C LEU A 119 -11.00 21.46 3.50
N ASP A 120 -12.00 21.29 4.37
CA ASP A 120 -12.95 22.36 4.72
C ASP A 120 -12.24 23.53 5.38
N HIS A 121 -11.34 23.26 6.33
CA HIS A 121 -10.57 24.30 7.01
C HIS A 121 -9.68 25.07 6.01
N ARG A 122 -9.09 24.38 5.05
CA ARG A 122 -8.32 25.04 3.98
C ARG A 122 -9.18 25.91 3.06
N LYS A 123 -10.39 25.46 2.71
CA LYS A 123 -11.33 26.26 1.91
C LYS A 123 -11.72 27.53 2.68
N GLN A 124 -12.04 27.40 3.97
CA GLN A 124 -12.35 28.53 4.84
C GLN A 124 -11.20 29.52 4.95
N LEU A 125 -9.97 29.05 5.19
CA LEU A 125 -8.79 29.92 5.29
C LEU A 125 -8.51 30.68 3.99
N ARG A 126 -8.68 30.03 2.83
CA ARG A 126 -8.53 30.71 1.54
C ARG A 126 -9.58 31.80 1.36
N GLN A 127 -10.84 31.49 1.65
CA GLN A 127 -11.93 32.46 1.54
C GLN A 127 -11.66 33.70 2.42
N GLN A 128 -11.23 33.48 3.68
CA GLN A 128 -10.90 34.57 4.59
C GLN A 128 -9.75 35.46 4.12
N LEU A 129 -8.78 34.90 3.38
CA LEU A 129 -7.67 35.67 2.81
C LEU A 129 -8.07 36.40 1.52
N GLU A 130 -9.02 35.88 0.76
CA GLU A 130 -9.56 36.52 -0.44
C GLU A 130 -10.51 37.68 -0.10
N ASP A 131 -11.22 37.58 1.02
CA ASP A 131 -12.16 38.59 1.52
C ASP A 131 -11.48 39.74 2.32
N ALA A 132 -10.16 39.67 2.55
CA ALA A 132 -9.35 40.63 3.32
C ALA A 132 -8.55 41.61 2.43
#